data_AF-A0AAV4GMC6-F1
#
_entry.id   AF-A0AAV4GMC6-F1
#
_cell.length_a   1.000
_cell.length_b   1.000
_cell.length_c   1.000
_cell.angle_alpha   90.00
_cell.angle_beta   90.00
_cell.angle_gamma   90.00
#
_symmetry.space_group_name_H-M   'P 1'
#
loop_
_entity.id
_entity.type
_entity.pdbx_description
1 polymer ?
#
loop_
_entity_poly.entity_id
_entity_poly.type
_entity_poly.pdbx_seq_one_letter_code
_entity_poly.pdbx_strand_id
1 'polypeptide(L)'
;CDRETFGKDCSLTCSEHCKGEDNSCDNVDGTCDQGCDPGYQGAQCTQVLPPLDEGMENPSPTTTSPLAPPATPPYGTPQTAAPTPTY
;
A
#
# COMPACT_ATOMS: atom_id res chain seq x y z
N CYS A 1 -7.08 -18.95 17.54
CA CYS A 1 -7.70 -19.18 16.23
C CYS A 1 -6.69 -18.88 15.17
N ASP A 2 -6.76 -19.56 14.03
CA ASP A 2 -5.97 -19.23 12.85
C ASP A 2 -6.42 -17.87 12.31
N ARG A 3 -5.59 -17.24 11.46
CA ARG A 3 -5.86 -15.87 10.94
C ARG A 3 -7.21 -15.75 10.23
N GLU A 4 -7.70 -16.85 9.69
CA GLU A 4 -8.97 -16.94 8.96
C GLU A 4 -10.15 -17.31 9.87
N THR A 5 -9.98 -17.41 11.18
CA THR A 5 -11.05 -17.86 12.10
C THR A 5 -11.13 -17.05 13.39
N PHE A 6 -12.33 -16.93 13.94
CA PHE A 6 -12.62 -16.18 15.16
C PHE A 6 -13.73 -16.82 16.01
N GLY A 7 -13.95 -16.24 17.19
CA GLY A 7 -15.04 -16.60 18.08
C GLY A 7 -14.75 -17.84 18.93
N LYS A 8 -15.80 -18.34 19.60
CA LYS A 8 -15.66 -19.47 20.51
C LYS A 8 -15.27 -20.73 19.74
N ASP A 9 -14.20 -21.38 20.21
CA ASP A 9 -13.62 -22.57 19.58
C ASP A 9 -13.15 -22.35 18.13
N CYS A 10 -12.96 -21.09 17.70
CA CYS A 10 -12.56 -20.74 16.34
C CYS A 10 -13.54 -21.26 15.28
N SER A 11 -14.81 -21.33 15.66
CA SER A 11 -15.89 -21.92 14.86
C SER A 11 -16.36 -21.01 13.72
N LEU A 12 -15.99 -19.73 13.74
CA LEU A 12 -16.40 -18.73 12.75
C LEU A 12 -15.22 -18.39 11.86
N THR A 13 -15.47 -18.16 10.58
CA THR A 13 -14.44 -17.81 9.59
C THR A 13 -14.46 -16.31 9.32
N CYS A 14 -13.28 -15.69 9.28
CA CYS A 14 -13.11 -14.31 8.85
C CYS A 14 -13.69 -14.10 7.45
N SER A 15 -14.13 -12.88 7.15
CA SER A 15 -14.58 -12.54 5.80
C SER A 15 -13.40 -12.49 4.85
N GLU A 16 -13.58 -13.06 3.66
CA GLU A 16 -12.64 -12.96 2.54
C GLU A 16 -12.46 -11.53 2.00
N HIS A 17 -13.19 -10.56 2.56
CA HIS A 17 -13.15 -9.15 2.18
C HIS A 17 -12.39 -8.28 3.20
N CYS A 18 -11.72 -8.90 4.19
CA CYS A 18 -10.80 -8.18 5.07
C CYS A 18 -9.50 -7.85 4.31
N LYS A 19 -9.05 -6.58 4.34
CA LYS A 19 -7.83 -6.10 3.64
C LYS A 19 -6.47 -6.58 4.22
N GLY A 20 -6.45 -7.69 4.96
CA GLY A 20 -5.25 -8.25 5.57
C GLY A 20 -4.63 -9.38 4.75
N GLU A 21 -3.37 -9.72 5.06
CA GLU A 21 -2.78 -10.98 4.59
C GLU A 21 -3.64 -12.15 5.10
N ASP A 22 -3.97 -13.09 4.23
CA ASP A 22 -4.83 -14.25 4.52
C ASP A 22 -6.21 -13.87 5.09
N ASN A 23 -6.78 -12.72 4.72
CA ASN A 23 -8.08 -12.27 5.24
C ASN A 23 -8.14 -12.18 6.77
N SER A 24 -7.01 -11.81 7.39
CA SER A 24 -6.87 -11.78 8.84
C SER A 24 -7.93 -10.88 9.50
N CYS A 25 -8.57 -11.40 10.55
CA CYS A 25 -9.48 -10.66 11.40
C CYS A 25 -9.22 -10.91 12.90
N ASP A 26 -9.81 -10.08 13.75
CA ASP A 26 -9.71 -10.21 15.20
C ASP A 26 -10.27 -11.56 15.66
N ASN A 27 -9.51 -12.28 16.46
CA ASN A 27 -9.87 -13.65 16.85
C ASN A 27 -10.98 -13.72 17.90
N VAL A 28 -11.37 -12.59 18.51
CA VAL A 28 -12.43 -12.50 19.52
C VAL A 28 -13.77 -12.21 18.84
N ASP A 29 -13.84 -11.16 18.02
CA ASP A 29 -15.09 -10.65 17.45
C ASP A 29 -15.17 -10.71 15.92
N GLY A 30 -14.07 -11.04 15.24
CA GLY A 30 -14.02 -11.17 13.79
C GLY A 30 -13.83 -9.84 13.05
N THR A 31 -13.47 -8.76 13.76
CA THR A 31 -13.30 -7.44 13.16
C THR A 31 -12.05 -7.39 12.27
N CYS A 32 -12.17 -6.88 11.05
CA CYS A 32 -11.04 -6.73 10.14
C CYS A 32 -10.18 -5.51 10.55
N ASP A 33 -8.96 -5.74 11.03
CA ASP A 33 -8.06 -4.68 11.50
C ASP A 33 -7.63 -3.71 10.39
N GLN A 34 -7.53 -4.20 9.16
CA GLN A 34 -7.09 -3.44 7.98
C GLN A 34 -8.26 -2.79 7.21
N GLY A 35 -9.49 -2.93 7.72
CA GLY A 35 -10.70 -2.53 7.03
C GLY A 35 -11.10 -3.46 5.89
N CYS A 36 -12.02 -2.98 5.03
CA CYS A 36 -12.70 -3.80 4.03
C CYS A 36 -12.25 -3.53 2.60
N ASP A 37 -12.38 -4.55 1.77
CA ASP A 37 -12.30 -4.43 0.33
C ASP A 37 -13.28 -3.41 -0.24
N PRO A 38 -12.93 -2.77 -1.37
CA PRO A 38 -13.82 -1.83 -2.02
C PRO A 38 -15.17 -2.49 -2.34
N GLY A 39 -16.26 -1.85 -1.91
CA GLY A 39 -17.62 -2.41 -2.04
C GLY A 39 -18.12 -3.16 -0.82
N TYR A 40 -17.30 -3.31 0.24
CA TYR A 40 -17.70 -3.92 1.51
C TYR A 40 -17.54 -2.94 2.68
N GLN A 41 -18.43 -3.06 3.66
CA GLN A 41 -18.39 -2.28 4.90
C GLN A 41 -18.78 -3.12 6.13
N GLY A 42 -18.68 -2.50 7.29
CA GLY A 42 -18.94 -3.12 8.59
C GLY A 42 -17.67 -3.68 9.24
N ALA A 43 -17.76 -4.05 10.52
CA ALA A 43 -16.61 -4.55 11.27
C ALA A 43 -16.01 -5.83 10.67
N GLN A 44 -16.87 -6.71 10.14
CA GLN A 44 -16.47 -7.99 9.55
C GLN A 44 -16.51 -7.99 8.01
N CYS A 45 -16.66 -6.83 7.38
CA CYS A 45 -16.72 -6.70 5.90
C CYS A 45 -17.77 -7.58 5.20
N THR A 46 -18.84 -7.96 5.90
CA THR A 46 -19.91 -8.83 5.38
C THR A 46 -21.04 -8.06 4.72
N GLN A 47 -21.06 -6.73 4.85
CA GLN A 47 -22.10 -5.89 4.28
C GLN A 47 -21.65 -5.30 2.95
N VAL A 48 -22.33 -5.70 1.88
CA VAL A 48 -22.13 -5.12 0.55
C VAL A 48 -22.65 -3.69 0.54
N LEU A 49 -21.80 -2.76 0.15
CA LEU A 49 -22.19 -1.38 -0.12
C LEU A 49 -23.06 -1.35 -1.38
N PRO A 50 -24.20 -0.64 -1.39
CA PRO A 50 -24.87 -0.35 -2.64
C PRO A 50 -23.89 0.40 -3.55
N PRO A 51 -23.99 0.27 -4.89
CA PRO A 51 -23.19 1.07 -5.80
C PRO A 51 -23.53 2.54 -5.52
N LEU A 52 -22.67 3.20 -4.75
CA LEU A 52 -22.54 4.64 -4.80
C LEU A 52 -21.97 4.86 -6.18
N ASP A 53 -22.82 5.30 -7.12
CA ASP A 53 -22.47 5.83 -8.45
C ASP A 53 -20.95 5.97 -8.57
N GLU A 54 -20.34 5.02 -9.28
CA GLU A 54 -18.89 4.79 -9.41
C GLU A 54 -18.17 6.02 -10.00
N GLY A 55 -18.13 7.10 -9.24
CA GLY A 55 -17.59 8.40 -9.58
C GLY A 55 -16.16 8.61 -9.10
N MET A 56 -15.41 7.53 -8.86
CA MET A 56 -13.96 7.61 -8.73
C MET A 56 -13.20 6.34 -9.11
N GLU A 57 -13.68 5.59 -10.10
CA GLU A 57 -12.71 5.16 -11.12
C GLU A 57 -12.25 6.40 -11.92
N ASN A 58 -11.53 7.30 -11.26
CA ASN A 58 -10.30 7.66 -11.89
C ASN A 58 -9.38 6.49 -11.54
N PRO A 59 -9.13 5.52 -12.45
CA PRO A 59 -7.72 5.29 -12.66
C PRO A 59 -7.23 6.68 -13.03
N SER A 60 -6.64 7.39 -12.07
CA SER A 60 -5.64 8.36 -12.47
C SER A 60 -4.88 7.59 -13.56
N PRO A 61 -4.73 8.09 -14.79
CA PRO A 61 -3.58 7.65 -15.52
C PRO A 61 -2.48 7.88 -14.49
N THR A 62 -1.90 6.81 -13.95
CA THR A 62 -0.60 6.89 -13.32
C THR A 62 0.18 7.52 -14.44
N THR A 63 0.30 8.84 -14.35
CA THR A 63 1.17 9.63 -15.19
C THR A 63 2.47 8.96 -14.88
N THR A 64 2.84 8.03 -15.76
CA THR A 64 4.19 7.58 -15.99
C THR A 64 4.90 8.86 -16.32
N SER A 65 5.21 9.62 -15.27
CA SER A 65 6.13 10.73 -15.32
C SER A 65 7.43 9.99 -15.60
N PRO A 66 7.99 10.08 -16.81
CA PRO A 66 9.29 9.49 -17.03
C PRO A 66 10.18 10.08 -15.95
N LEU A 67 10.80 9.22 -15.15
CA LEU A 67 11.90 9.60 -14.28
C LEU A 67 12.83 10.41 -15.17
N ALA A 68 12.91 11.72 -14.95
CA ALA A 68 13.91 12.53 -15.62
C ALA A 68 15.25 11.81 -15.39
N PRO A 69 16.03 11.49 -16.43
CA PRO A 69 17.33 10.86 -16.22
C PRO A 69 18.13 11.76 -15.26
N PRO A 70 18.93 11.19 -14.34
CA PRO A 70 19.80 12.01 -13.51
C PRO A 70 20.61 12.89 -14.44
N ALA A 71 20.53 14.20 -14.23
CA ALA A 71 21.37 15.15 -14.93
C ALA A 71 22.83 14.82 -14.60
N THR A 72 23.47 14.04 -15.47
CA THR A 72 24.91 13.90 -15.49
C THR A 72 25.48 15.27 -15.80
N PRO A 73 26.28 15.90 -14.92
CA PRO A 73 27.03 17.07 -15.33
C PRO A 73 28.04 16.65 -16.42
N PRO A 74 28.09 17.33 -17.57
CA PRO A 74 29.09 17.04 -18.58
C PRO A 74 30.48 17.42 -18.07
N TYR A 75 31.38 16.45 -18.14
CA TYR A 75 32.83 16.57 -18.35
C TYR A 75 33.50 17.92 -18.04
N GLY A 76 34.37 17.88 -17.02
CA GLY A 76 35.78 18.19 -17.19
C GLY A 76 36.17 19.64 -17.48
N THR A 77 36.66 20.30 -16.43
CA THR A 77 37.73 21.29 -16.60
C THR A 77 39.00 20.75 -15.93
N PRO A 78 40.08 20.47 -16.68
CA PRO A 78 41.40 20.30 -16.09
C PRO A 78 41.94 21.69 -15.74
N GLN A 79 42.17 21.97 -14.46
CA GLN A 79 42.99 23.11 -14.05
C GLN A 79 44.21 22.62 -13.29
N THR A 80 45.23 22.33 -14.11
CA THR A 80 46.62 22.75 -13.98
C THR A 80 47.17 22.90 -12.56
N ALA A 81 48.08 21.98 -12.21
CA ALA A 81 49.04 22.16 -11.14
C ALA A 81 49.82 23.47 -11.31
N ALA A 82 49.87 24.28 -10.26
CA ALA A 82 50.93 25.25 -10.05
C ALA A 82 51.59 24.95 -8.69
N PRO A 83 52.92 24.76 -8.63
CA PRO A 83 53.64 24.54 -7.39
C PRO A 83 53.86 25.89 -6.68
N THR A 84 54.10 25.89 -5.37
CA THR A 84 54.95 26.85 -4.62
C THR A 84 54.65 26.80 -3.12
N PRO A 85 55.52 27.30 -2.24
CA PRO A 85 56.94 26.99 -2.12
C PRO A 85 57.26 26.52 -0.68
N THR A 86 58.43 25.91 -0.54
CA THR A 86 59.11 25.65 0.74
C THR A 86 59.38 26.94 1.52
N TYR A 87 59.15 26.91 2.82
CA TYR A 87 60.09 27.49 3.79
C TYR A 87 60.30 26.51 4.93
#